data_AF-A0A7J0BI28-F1
#
_entry.id   AF-A0A7J0BI28-F1
#
_cell.length_a   1.000
_cell.length_b   1.000
_cell.length_c   1.000
_cell.angle_alpha   90.00
_cell.angle_beta   90.00
_cell.angle_gamma   90.00
#
_symmetry.space_group_name_H-M   'P 1'
#
loop_
_entity.id
_entity.type
_entity.pdbx_description
1 polymer ?
#
loop_
_entity_poly.entity_id
_entity_poly.type
_entity_poly.pdbx_seq_one_letter_code
_entity_poly.pdbx_strand_id
1 'polypeptide(L)'
;MLTGQDRRRTIRIRRSSLLQCKLGDIDRPAIKIAEEPDEYKQAFGIIYEEYLKETYAKPHDSKLLYSAYSMLPKSVTFIFKSYLEVLSTVTLVQDTKIFGLPMDCLYKSEIQALRDSGRKVAEVANLATRRVNRWSNLMIYLAKALYRYAIFCKVNDVVIMVNPKHVRFYKEILLFEEFGEEKYYESVGAPAIALRANMDSFSKSLEGAYSETDFETDLYSFFVKVNNDIIEPEMQYSVEKNRLLDMQLARELFKARPELLQNLDPKQREYLEVAYHQALFCGGLFGEGELRGHA
;
A
#
# COMPACT_ATOMS: atom_id res chain seq x y z
N MET A 1 -16.14 24.08 18.76
CA MET A 1 -14.70 23.80 18.60
C MET A 1 -14.23 23.09 19.87
N LEU A 2 -13.60 21.92 19.76
CA LEU A 2 -13.06 21.21 20.94
C LEU A 2 -11.86 21.98 21.51
N THR A 3 -11.76 22.06 22.83
CA THR A 3 -10.61 22.70 23.50
C THR A 3 -9.32 21.93 23.19
N GLY A 4 -8.14 22.57 23.35
CA GLY A 4 -6.84 21.91 23.14
C GLY A 4 -6.64 20.67 24.03
N GLN A 5 -7.22 20.65 25.22
CA GLN A 5 -7.19 19.50 26.14
C GLN A 5 -8.16 18.38 25.71
N ASP A 6 -9.36 18.72 25.22
CA ASP A 6 -10.33 17.74 24.70
C ASP A 6 -9.86 17.08 23.40
N ARG A 7 -9.15 17.84 22.55
CA ARG A 7 -8.49 17.32 21.37
C ARG A 7 -7.39 16.32 21.75
N ARG A 8 -6.53 16.66 22.73
CA ARG A 8 -5.49 15.74 23.25
C ARG A 8 -6.08 14.46 23.87
N ARG A 9 -7.17 14.57 24.65
CA ARG A 9 -7.87 13.41 25.24
C ARG A 9 -8.49 12.50 24.18
N THR A 10 -9.19 13.06 23.20
CA THR A 10 -9.82 12.28 22.11
C THR A 10 -8.79 11.54 21.30
N ILE A 11 -7.67 12.20 21.00
CA ILE A 11 -6.58 11.57 20.28
C ILE A 11 -5.97 10.43 21.15
N ARG A 12 -5.76 10.62 22.45
CA ARG A 12 -5.26 9.56 23.37
C ARG A 12 -6.18 8.33 23.42
N ILE A 13 -7.50 8.52 23.46
CA ILE A 13 -8.49 7.41 23.45
C ILE A 13 -8.46 6.65 22.11
N ARG A 14 -8.41 7.37 20.98
CA ARG A 14 -8.25 6.72 19.68
C ARG A 14 -6.94 5.95 19.60
N ARG A 15 -5.85 6.49 20.15
CA ARG A 15 -4.52 5.84 20.20
C ARG A 15 -4.53 4.54 21.02
N SER A 16 -5.10 4.54 22.22
CA SER A 16 -5.19 3.31 23.02
C SER A 16 -6.00 2.23 22.31
N SER A 17 -7.12 2.62 21.70
CA SER A 17 -7.95 1.67 20.95
C SER A 17 -7.23 1.07 19.74
N LEU A 18 -6.33 1.81 19.08
CA LEU A 18 -5.57 1.33 17.91
C LEU A 18 -4.59 0.20 18.26
N LEU A 19 -3.96 0.28 19.43
CA LEU A 19 -2.97 -0.71 19.89
C LEU A 19 -3.58 -1.84 20.71
N GLN A 20 -4.79 -1.66 21.23
CA GLN A 20 -5.61 -2.73 21.83
C GLN A 20 -6.18 -3.65 20.74
N CYS A 21 -5.30 -4.41 20.09
CA CYS A 21 -5.72 -5.40 19.14
C CYS A 21 -6.17 -6.67 19.85
N LYS A 22 -7.42 -7.07 19.65
CA LYS A 22 -7.93 -8.38 20.08
C LYS A 22 -7.49 -9.46 19.10
N LEU A 23 -6.17 -9.73 19.05
CA LEU A 23 -5.63 -10.83 18.24
C LEU A 23 -6.02 -12.22 18.76
N GLY A 24 -6.49 -12.31 20.02
CA GLY A 24 -6.86 -13.59 20.64
C GLY A 24 -7.94 -14.38 19.91
N ASP A 25 -8.77 -13.71 19.10
CA ASP A 25 -9.82 -14.32 18.30
C ASP A 25 -9.37 -14.67 16.86
N ILE A 26 -8.12 -14.36 16.49
CA ILE A 26 -7.57 -14.64 15.17
C ILE A 26 -6.76 -15.95 15.25
N ASP A 27 -7.15 -16.95 14.46
CA ASP A 27 -6.40 -18.20 14.39
C ASP A 27 -5.06 -17.96 13.68
N ARG A 28 -3.95 -18.25 14.37
CA ARG A 28 -2.57 -18.13 13.88
C ARG A 28 -2.33 -16.84 13.08
N PRO A 29 -2.39 -15.66 13.73
CA PRO A 29 -2.23 -14.39 13.04
C PRO A 29 -0.80 -14.27 12.50
N ALA A 30 -0.66 -13.85 11.25
CA ALA A 30 0.63 -13.63 10.62
C ALA A 30 0.63 -12.37 9.76
N ILE A 31 1.78 -11.70 9.69
CA ILE A 31 2.02 -10.59 8.76
C ILE A 31 3.19 -10.97 7.90
N LYS A 32 3.02 -10.89 6.58
CA LYS A 32 4.10 -11.17 5.64
C LYS A 32 3.94 -10.36 4.36
N ILE A 33 4.95 -10.42 3.50
CA ILE A 33 4.84 -10.01 2.10
C ILE A 33 4.15 -11.16 1.34
N ALA A 34 3.18 -10.86 0.48
CA ALA A 34 2.53 -11.86 -0.36
C ALA A 34 3.54 -12.49 -1.32
N GLU A 35 3.56 -13.81 -1.39
CA GLU A 35 4.47 -14.58 -2.26
C GLU A 35 3.70 -15.57 -3.12
N GLU A 36 2.57 -16.08 -2.61
CA GLU A 36 1.79 -17.12 -3.28
C GLU A 36 0.67 -16.54 -4.16
N PRO A 37 0.35 -17.19 -5.30
CA PRO A 37 -0.75 -16.75 -6.17
C PRO A 37 -2.09 -16.55 -5.45
N ASP A 38 -2.42 -17.43 -4.51
CA ASP A 38 -3.64 -17.34 -3.72
C ASP A 38 -3.65 -16.09 -2.81
N GLU A 39 -2.52 -15.75 -2.21
CA GLU A 39 -2.40 -14.55 -1.36
C GLU A 39 -2.63 -13.26 -2.15
N TYR A 40 -2.06 -13.17 -3.35
CA TYR A 40 -2.29 -12.02 -4.24
C TYR A 40 -3.75 -11.93 -4.67
N LYS A 41 -4.38 -13.05 -5.06
CA LYS A 41 -5.80 -13.07 -5.44
C LYS A 41 -6.70 -12.65 -4.28
N GLN A 42 -6.45 -13.16 -3.07
CA GLN A 42 -7.21 -12.77 -1.89
C GLN A 42 -7.01 -11.27 -1.57
N ALA A 43 -5.78 -10.76 -1.64
CA ALA A 43 -5.51 -9.33 -1.43
C ALA A 43 -6.26 -8.44 -2.44
N PHE A 44 -6.13 -8.74 -3.74
CA PHE A 44 -6.82 -7.99 -4.80
C PHE A 44 -8.35 -8.11 -4.74
N GLY A 45 -8.87 -9.24 -4.26
CA GLY A 45 -10.30 -9.43 -3.99
C GLY A 45 -10.80 -8.56 -2.83
N ILE A 46 -10.05 -8.50 -1.72
CA ILE A 46 -10.40 -7.63 -0.57
C ILE A 46 -10.41 -6.16 -0.98
N ILE A 47 -9.41 -5.75 -1.77
CA ILE A 47 -9.33 -4.38 -2.30
C ILE A 47 -10.57 -4.10 -3.15
N TYR A 48 -10.90 -4.99 -4.09
CA TYR A 48 -12.08 -4.86 -4.95
C TYR A 48 -13.37 -4.71 -4.13
N GLU A 49 -13.62 -5.62 -3.19
CA GLU A 49 -14.84 -5.62 -2.39
C GLU A 49 -15.00 -4.36 -1.54
N GLU A 50 -13.93 -3.92 -0.88
CA GLU A 50 -14.01 -2.75 0.00
C GLU A 50 -14.05 -1.43 -0.80
N TYR A 51 -13.38 -1.37 -1.96
CA TYR A 51 -13.39 -0.15 -2.80
C TYR A 51 -14.71 -0.03 -3.55
N LEU A 52 -15.34 -1.14 -3.95
CA LEU A 52 -16.67 -1.13 -4.55
C LEU A 52 -17.73 -0.60 -3.57
N LYS A 53 -17.66 -0.99 -2.30
CA LYS A 53 -18.57 -0.50 -1.23
C LYS A 53 -18.41 1.00 -0.99
N GLU A 54 -17.19 1.51 -1.06
CA GLU A 54 -16.87 2.94 -0.89
C GLU A 54 -17.01 3.75 -2.20
N THR A 55 -17.52 3.13 -3.28
CA THR A 55 -17.68 3.73 -4.63
C THR A 55 -16.39 4.19 -5.30
N TYR A 56 -15.24 3.70 -4.84
CA TYR A 56 -13.90 3.97 -5.39
C TYR A 56 -13.51 3.02 -6.54
N ALA A 57 -14.33 2.02 -6.83
CA ALA A 57 -14.13 1.09 -7.94
C ALA A 57 -15.43 0.85 -8.71
N LYS A 58 -15.30 0.50 -9.99
CA LYS A 58 -16.43 0.04 -10.82
C LYS A 58 -16.50 -1.49 -10.78
N PRO A 59 -17.70 -2.09 -10.91
CA PRO A 59 -17.83 -3.54 -11.06
C PRO A 59 -16.97 -4.08 -12.20
N HIS A 60 -16.35 -5.22 -11.98
CA HIS A 60 -15.52 -5.91 -12.97
C HIS A 60 -15.66 -7.42 -12.82
N ASP A 61 -15.73 -8.16 -13.94
CA ASP A 61 -16.03 -9.60 -13.94
C ASP A 61 -14.98 -10.44 -13.20
N SER A 62 -13.72 -10.00 -13.23
CA SER A 62 -12.64 -10.65 -12.47
C SER A 62 -12.86 -10.63 -10.96
N LYS A 63 -13.64 -9.68 -10.43
CA LYS A 63 -13.80 -9.40 -8.99
C LYS A 63 -12.48 -9.11 -8.26
N LEU A 64 -11.48 -8.61 -8.99
CA LEU A 64 -10.16 -8.28 -8.49
C LEU A 64 -9.81 -6.82 -8.85
N LEU A 65 -9.23 -6.08 -7.90
CA LEU A 65 -8.76 -4.72 -8.12
C LEU A 65 -7.24 -4.66 -7.91
N TYR A 66 -6.55 -4.31 -8.99
CA TYR A 66 -5.11 -4.12 -9.09
C TYR A 66 -4.83 -3.27 -10.33
N SER A 67 -3.59 -2.80 -10.47
CA SER A 67 -3.14 -1.98 -11.61
C SER A 67 -1.85 -2.55 -12.19
N ALA A 68 -1.36 -1.95 -13.28
CA ALA A 68 -0.05 -2.29 -13.83
C ALA A 68 1.09 -2.13 -12.81
N TYR A 69 0.95 -1.19 -11.86
CA TYR A 69 1.90 -1.03 -10.76
C TYR A 69 1.97 -2.28 -9.87
N SER A 70 0.86 -3.01 -9.68
CA SER A 70 0.85 -4.27 -8.91
C SER A 70 1.70 -5.36 -9.58
N MET A 71 1.96 -5.24 -10.88
CA MET A 71 2.79 -6.19 -11.65
C MET A 71 4.29 -5.87 -11.55
N LEU A 72 4.67 -4.73 -10.99
CA LEU A 72 6.07 -4.33 -10.93
C LEU A 72 6.84 -5.15 -9.88
N PRO A 73 8.09 -5.54 -10.19
CA PRO A 73 8.91 -6.30 -9.25
C PRO A 73 9.13 -5.54 -7.94
N LYS A 74 9.16 -4.19 -7.99
CA LYS A 74 9.36 -3.30 -6.84
C LYS A 74 8.10 -2.99 -6.03
N SER A 75 6.93 -3.45 -6.45
CA SER A 75 5.69 -3.30 -5.68
C SER A 75 5.55 -4.42 -4.67
N VAL A 76 5.35 -4.05 -3.40
CA VAL A 76 5.35 -4.97 -2.26
C VAL A 76 3.97 -4.98 -1.62
N THR A 77 3.25 -6.09 -1.77
CA THR A 77 1.95 -6.29 -1.12
C THR A 77 2.16 -6.95 0.24
N PHE A 78 1.93 -6.20 1.32
CA PHE A 78 1.87 -6.76 2.66
C PHE A 78 0.46 -7.29 2.93
N ILE A 79 0.40 -8.41 3.64
CA ILE A 79 -0.84 -9.07 4.03
C ILE A 79 -0.82 -9.38 5.52
N PHE A 80 -1.99 -9.23 6.14
CA PHE A 80 -2.28 -9.77 7.47
C PHE A 80 -3.20 -10.97 7.27
N LYS A 81 -2.84 -12.13 7.80
CA LYS A 81 -3.58 -13.39 7.62
C LYS A 81 -4.05 -13.98 8.94
N SER A 82 -5.13 -14.76 8.87
CA SER A 82 -5.50 -15.80 9.84
C SER A 82 -5.30 -17.15 9.17
N TYR A 83 -4.30 -17.91 9.58
CA TYR A 83 -3.90 -19.14 8.91
C TYR A 83 -3.73 -18.95 7.38
N LEU A 84 -4.64 -19.48 6.55
CA LEU A 84 -4.60 -19.35 5.08
C LEU A 84 -5.38 -18.14 4.54
N GLU A 85 -6.22 -17.50 5.35
CA GLU A 85 -7.10 -16.42 4.93
C GLU A 85 -6.44 -15.05 5.08
N VAL A 86 -6.40 -14.24 4.01
CA VAL A 86 -5.97 -12.84 4.08
C VAL A 86 -7.12 -12.00 4.64
N LEU A 87 -6.83 -11.22 5.67
CA LEU A 87 -7.80 -10.37 6.38
C LEU A 87 -7.64 -8.89 6.04
N SER A 88 -6.40 -8.47 5.76
CA SER A 88 -6.04 -7.08 5.49
C SER A 88 -4.83 -7.02 4.56
N THR A 89 -4.74 -5.97 3.75
CA THR A 89 -3.64 -5.77 2.81
C THR A 89 -3.28 -4.30 2.66
N VAL A 90 -2.03 -4.04 2.31
CA VAL A 90 -1.52 -2.74 1.88
C VAL A 90 -0.38 -2.95 0.87
N THR A 91 -0.25 -2.11 -0.14
CA THR A 91 0.83 -2.18 -1.12
C THR A 91 1.76 -0.98 -0.98
N LEU A 92 3.08 -1.22 -0.97
CA LEU A 92 4.10 -0.18 -1.13
C LEU A 92 4.64 -0.24 -2.57
N VAL A 93 4.43 0.81 -3.35
CA VAL A 93 4.93 0.95 -4.72
C VAL A 93 6.15 1.86 -4.69
N GLN A 94 7.33 1.34 -5.04
CA GLN A 94 8.52 2.18 -5.12
C GLN A 94 8.59 2.91 -6.45
N ASP A 95 9.08 4.15 -6.42
CA ASP A 95 9.22 4.99 -7.61
C ASP A 95 10.21 4.38 -8.61
N THR A 96 9.87 4.44 -9.90
CA THR A 96 10.69 3.91 -10.99
C THR A 96 10.76 4.88 -12.15
N LYS A 97 11.82 4.82 -12.94
CA LYS A 97 11.99 5.70 -14.11
C LYS A 97 10.94 5.49 -15.21
N ILE A 98 10.41 4.28 -15.33
CA ILE A 98 9.49 3.90 -16.41
C ILE A 98 8.03 4.09 -15.99
N PHE A 99 7.67 3.66 -14.76
CA PHE A 99 6.29 3.73 -14.29
C PHE A 99 6.00 4.96 -13.43
N GLY A 100 7.02 5.56 -12.79
CA GLY A 100 6.79 6.57 -11.78
C GLY A 100 6.07 5.99 -10.56
N LEU A 101 5.14 6.76 -10.01
CA LEU A 101 4.22 6.37 -8.93
C LEU A 101 2.77 6.54 -9.40
N PRO A 102 1.81 5.72 -8.91
CA PRO A 102 0.39 5.90 -9.20
C PRO A 102 -0.12 7.33 -9.02
N MET A 103 0.32 8.04 -7.97
CA MET A 103 -0.09 9.41 -7.68
C MET A 103 0.50 10.47 -8.64
N ASP A 104 1.40 10.11 -9.57
CA ASP A 104 1.87 11.03 -10.62
C ASP A 104 0.72 11.54 -11.50
N CYS A 105 -0.39 10.81 -11.63
CA CYS A 105 -1.54 11.27 -12.40
C CYS A 105 -2.12 12.60 -11.87
N LEU A 106 -1.96 12.91 -10.58
CA LEU A 106 -2.48 14.13 -9.95
C LEU A 106 -1.39 15.02 -9.34
N TYR A 107 -0.30 14.44 -8.86
CA TYR A 107 0.69 15.12 -8.03
C TYR A 107 2.11 15.05 -8.61
N LYS A 108 2.23 14.93 -9.94
CA LYS A 108 3.51 14.83 -10.64
C LYS A 108 4.48 15.94 -10.26
N SER A 109 4.02 17.19 -10.18
CA SER A 109 4.87 18.34 -9.84
C SER A 109 5.50 18.22 -8.45
N GLU A 110 4.69 17.83 -7.47
CA GLU A 110 5.07 17.68 -6.07
C GLU A 110 6.08 16.52 -5.93
N ILE A 111 5.80 15.39 -6.59
CA ILE A 111 6.70 14.22 -6.61
C ILE A 111 8.00 14.54 -7.35
N GLN A 112 7.94 15.29 -8.45
CA GLN A 112 9.11 15.67 -9.22
C GLN A 112 10.07 16.52 -8.39
N ALA A 113 9.57 17.41 -7.54
CA ALA A 113 10.42 18.16 -6.61
C ALA A 113 11.23 17.24 -5.67
N LEU A 114 10.64 16.13 -5.19
CA LEU A 114 11.36 15.13 -4.39
C LEU A 114 12.40 14.37 -5.23
N ARG A 115 12.04 13.96 -6.45
CA ARG A 115 12.94 13.28 -7.39
C ARG A 115 14.14 14.14 -7.75
N ASP A 116 13.93 15.42 -8.04
CA ASP A 116 14.97 16.39 -8.38
C ASP A 116 15.91 16.65 -7.19
N SER A 117 15.39 16.49 -5.98
CA SER A 117 16.18 16.53 -4.73
C SER A 117 16.96 15.23 -4.47
N GLY A 118 16.92 14.26 -5.39
CA GLY A 118 17.60 12.97 -5.26
C GLY A 118 16.98 12.03 -4.23
N ARG A 119 15.74 12.28 -3.79
CA ARG A 119 15.08 11.50 -2.73
C ARG A 119 14.46 10.23 -3.28
N LYS A 120 14.54 9.14 -2.51
CA LYS A 120 13.84 7.89 -2.82
C LYS A 120 12.41 7.95 -2.29
N VAL A 121 11.44 7.92 -3.20
CA VAL A 121 10.02 8.03 -2.90
C VAL A 121 9.32 6.67 -3.08
N ALA A 122 8.38 6.36 -2.21
CA ALA A 122 7.48 5.22 -2.36
C ALA A 122 6.05 5.61 -1.99
N GLU A 123 5.07 5.10 -2.73
CA GLU A 123 3.65 5.33 -2.48
C GLU A 123 3.02 4.16 -1.72
N VAL A 124 2.23 4.46 -0.69
CA VAL A 124 1.32 3.47 -0.10
C VAL A 124 -0.01 3.50 -0.82
N ALA A 125 -0.38 2.38 -1.41
CA ALA A 125 -1.63 2.19 -2.14
C ALA A 125 -2.37 0.95 -1.63
N ASN A 126 -3.60 0.74 -2.12
CA ASN A 126 -4.35 -0.51 -1.96
C ASN A 126 -4.54 -0.97 -0.49
N LEU A 127 -4.69 -0.02 0.44
CA LEU A 127 -5.03 -0.34 1.82
C LEU A 127 -6.48 -0.79 1.91
N ALA A 128 -6.72 -2.03 2.35
CA ALA A 128 -8.07 -2.56 2.57
C ALA A 128 -8.07 -3.60 3.70
N THR A 129 -9.17 -3.65 4.46
CA THR A 129 -9.38 -4.63 5.55
C THR A 129 -10.79 -5.16 5.47
N ARG A 130 -10.96 -6.48 5.52
CA ARG A 130 -12.30 -7.11 5.53
C ARG A 130 -13.14 -6.52 6.65
N ARG A 131 -14.39 -6.17 6.34
CA ARG A 131 -15.30 -5.47 7.29
C ARG A 131 -15.43 -6.15 8.66
N VAL A 132 -15.49 -7.49 8.68
CA VAL A 132 -15.61 -8.29 9.91
C VAL A 132 -14.46 -7.99 10.89
N ASN A 133 -13.30 -7.59 10.35
CA ASN A 133 -12.07 -7.42 11.09
C ASN A 133 -11.65 -5.94 11.19
N ARG A 134 -12.52 -4.99 10.84
CA ARG A 134 -12.21 -3.55 10.98
C ARG A 134 -11.95 -3.13 12.42
N TRP A 135 -12.50 -3.87 13.39
CA TRP A 135 -12.36 -3.61 14.81
C TRP A 135 -11.00 -4.03 15.40
N SER A 136 -10.21 -4.82 14.66
CA SER A 136 -8.91 -5.32 15.13
C SER A 136 -7.73 -4.46 14.69
N ASN A 137 -7.94 -3.27 14.12
CA ASN A 137 -6.88 -2.32 13.78
C ASN A 137 -5.70 -2.92 13.00
N LEU A 138 -5.92 -3.96 12.19
CA LEU A 138 -4.87 -4.71 11.47
C LEU A 138 -3.96 -3.81 10.63
N MET A 139 -4.53 -2.70 10.14
CA MET A 139 -3.82 -1.65 9.41
C MET A 139 -2.59 -1.12 10.16
N ILE A 140 -2.62 -0.97 11.49
CA ILE A 140 -1.47 -0.40 12.21
C ILE A 140 -0.27 -1.35 12.18
N TYR A 141 -0.51 -2.66 12.19
CA TYR A 141 0.54 -3.66 12.07
C TYR A 141 1.12 -3.73 10.66
N LEU A 142 0.26 -3.61 9.65
CA LEU A 142 0.69 -3.46 8.27
C LEU A 142 1.51 -2.18 8.06
N ALA A 143 1.09 -1.06 8.66
CA ALA A 143 1.84 0.19 8.64
C ALA A 143 3.22 0.03 9.29
N LYS A 144 3.33 -0.73 10.39
CA LYS A 144 4.62 -1.05 11.02
C LYS A 144 5.52 -1.90 10.13
N ALA A 145 4.99 -2.94 9.49
CA ALA A 145 5.75 -3.75 8.53
C ALA A 145 6.24 -2.88 7.36
N LEU A 146 5.37 -2.03 6.82
CA LEU A 146 5.70 -1.08 5.77
C LEU A 146 6.77 -0.08 6.20
N TYR A 147 6.67 0.49 7.39
CA TYR A 147 7.68 1.41 7.95
C TYR A 147 9.05 0.74 8.02
N ARG A 148 9.13 -0.49 8.56
CA ARG A 148 10.39 -1.26 8.63
C ARG A 148 10.96 -1.54 7.25
N TYR A 149 10.11 -1.94 6.31
CA TYR A 149 10.53 -2.20 4.94
C TYR A 149 11.01 -0.93 4.22
N ALA A 150 10.35 0.22 4.44
CA ALA A 150 10.76 1.51 3.89
C ALA A 150 12.14 1.92 4.40
N ILE A 151 12.41 1.76 5.70
CA ILE A 151 13.74 1.97 6.29
C ILE A 151 14.78 1.03 5.66
N PHE A 152 14.46 -0.26 5.51
CA PHE A 152 15.34 -1.24 4.88
C PHE A 152 15.70 -0.86 3.43
N CYS A 153 14.74 -0.40 2.64
CA CYS A 153 14.94 0.07 1.27
C CYS A 153 15.58 1.46 1.17
N LYS A 154 15.84 2.11 2.32
CA LYS A 154 16.33 3.49 2.43
C LYS A 154 15.42 4.49 1.71
N VAL A 155 14.11 4.27 1.76
CA VAL A 155 13.11 5.21 1.28
C VAL A 155 13.17 6.47 2.15
N ASN A 156 13.25 7.64 1.52
CA ASN A 156 13.28 8.92 2.21
C ASN A 156 11.86 9.47 2.41
N ASP A 157 10.94 9.19 1.48
CA ASP A 157 9.58 9.71 1.51
C ASP A 157 8.57 8.61 1.24
N VAL A 158 7.65 8.44 2.19
CA VAL A 158 6.44 7.65 1.98
C VAL A 158 5.30 8.60 1.71
N VAL A 159 4.68 8.47 0.54
CA VAL A 159 3.59 9.34 0.09
C VAL A 159 2.29 8.54 0.01
N ILE A 160 1.16 9.20 0.27
CA ILE A 160 -0.17 8.60 0.19
C ILE A 160 -1.15 9.59 -0.45
N MET A 161 -2.12 9.02 -1.16
CA MET A 161 -3.25 9.75 -1.70
C MET A 161 -4.51 9.28 -0.99
N VAL A 162 -5.16 10.19 -0.25
CA VAL A 162 -6.26 9.81 0.65
C VAL A 162 -7.48 10.69 0.42
N ASN A 163 -8.66 10.11 0.61
CA ASN A 163 -9.90 10.90 0.64
C ASN A 163 -9.83 11.92 1.81
N PRO A 164 -10.29 13.18 1.62
CA PRO A 164 -10.30 14.21 2.67
C PRO A 164 -10.86 13.74 4.02
N LYS A 165 -11.85 12.84 4.03
CA LYS A 165 -12.44 12.27 5.25
C LYS A 165 -11.44 11.52 6.14
N HIS A 166 -10.32 11.05 5.58
CA HIS A 166 -9.29 10.29 6.29
C HIS A 166 -8.04 11.10 6.66
N VAL A 167 -7.88 12.33 6.14
CA VAL A 167 -6.68 13.16 6.36
C VAL A 167 -6.37 13.35 7.83
N ARG A 168 -7.39 13.59 8.66
CA ARG A 168 -7.22 13.79 10.10
C ARG A 168 -6.55 12.59 10.78
N PHE A 169 -6.89 11.36 10.38
CA PHE A 169 -6.26 10.17 10.92
C PHE A 169 -4.76 10.16 10.59
N TYR A 170 -4.40 10.33 9.32
CA TYR A 170 -3.00 10.29 8.90
C TYR A 170 -2.16 11.44 9.49
N LYS A 171 -2.70 12.66 9.57
CA LYS A 171 -1.97 13.81 10.16
C LYS A 171 -1.87 13.75 11.69
N GLU A 172 -2.95 13.39 12.41
CA GLU A 172 -2.96 13.43 13.88
C GLU A 172 -2.42 12.16 14.56
N ILE A 173 -2.50 11.01 13.87
CA ILE A 173 -2.12 9.70 14.43
C ILE A 173 -0.81 9.19 13.83
N LEU A 174 -0.62 9.30 12.52
CA LEU A 174 0.58 8.82 11.84
C LEU A 174 1.55 9.94 11.48
N LEU A 175 1.26 11.18 11.90
CA LEU A 175 2.13 12.35 11.73
C LEU A 175 2.53 12.63 10.28
N PHE A 176 1.66 12.27 9.32
CA PHE A 176 1.84 12.67 7.94
C PHE A 176 1.69 14.19 7.80
N GLU A 177 2.51 14.77 6.94
CA GLU A 177 2.48 16.16 6.56
C GLU A 177 1.66 16.34 5.28
N GLU A 178 1.14 17.54 5.07
CA GLU A 178 0.47 17.87 3.81
C GLU A 178 1.49 18.01 2.70
N PHE A 179 1.23 17.39 1.55
CA PHE A 179 2.19 17.30 0.46
C PHE A 179 1.67 17.90 -0.84
N GLY A 180 0.35 17.82 -1.07
CA GLY A 180 -0.31 18.46 -2.20
C GLY A 180 -1.76 18.78 -1.87
N GLU A 181 -2.30 19.78 -2.55
CA GLU A 181 -3.67 20.27 -2.33
C GLU A 181 -4.74 19.24 -2.71
N GLU A 182 -5.99 19.52 -2.33
CA GLU A 182 -7.13 18.70 -2.73
C GLU A 182 -7.33 18.77 -4.26
N LYS A 183 -7.34 17.61 -4.91
CA LYS A 183 -7.61 17.46 -6.35
C LYS A 183 -8.70 16.41 -6.55
N TYR A 184 -9.49 16.56 -7.62
CA TYR A 184 -10.49 15.54 -7.96
C TYR A 184 -9.80 14.36 -8.66
N TYR A 185 -9.96 13.16 -8.13
CA TYR A 185 -9.36 11.95 -8.69
C TYR A 185 -10.38 11.17 -9.52
N GLU A 186 -10.35 11.39 -10.84
CA GLU A 186 -11.31 10.79 -11.78
C GLU A 186 -11.34 9.26 -11.73
N SER A 187 -10.18 8.61 -11.55
CA SER A 187 -10.09 7.15 -11.55
C SER A 187 -10.88 6.48 -10.42
N VAL A 188 -11.10 7.19 -9.31
CA VAL A 188 -11.89 6.71 -8.16
C VAL A 188 -13.16 7.51 -7.92
N GLY A 189 -13.43 8.52 -8.76
CA GLY A 189 -14.62 9.37 -8.68
C GLY A 189 -14.74 10.21 -7.41
N ALA A 190 -13.63 10.53 -6.73
CA ALA A 190 -13.65 11.18 -5.42
C ALA A 190 -12.51 12.20 -5.26
N PRO A 191 -12.64 13.19 -4.36
CA PRO A 191 -11.53 14.07 -4.01
C PRO A 191 -10.41 13.30 -3.31
N ALA A 192 -9.19 13.74 -3.55
CA ALA A 192 -7.97 13.20 -2.98
C ALA A 192 -7.08 14.34 -2.48
N ILE A 193 -6.34 14.10 -1.40
CA ILE A 193 -5.30 14.97 -0.87
C ILE A 193 -4.02 14.13 -0.76
N ALA A 194 -2.90 14.70 -1.18
CA ALA A 194 -1.59 14.07 -1.05
C ALA A 194 -0.97 14.40 0.30
N LEU A 195 -0.52 13.35 1.00
CA LEU A 195 0.21 13.47 2.26
C LEU A 195 1.56 12.77 2.17
N ARG A 196 2.52 13.20 2.99
CA ARG A 196 3.89 12.70 3.01
C ARG A 196 4.37 12.42 4.43
N ALA A 197 5.05 11.30 4.63
CA ALA A 197 5.88 11.04 5.79
C ALA A 197 7.35 11.10 5.37
N ASN A 198 8.10 12.03 5.97
CA ASN A 198 9.55 12.11 5.79
C ASN A 198 10.23 11.09 6.71
N MET A 199 10.76 10.02 6.12
CA MET A 199 11.36 8.90 6.85
C MET A 199 12.65 9.28 7.59
N ASP A 200 13.34 10.35 7.17
CA ASP A 200 14.57 10.83 7.80
C ASP A 200 14.29 11.45 9.19
N SER A 201 13.10 12.03 9.37
CA SER A 201 12.66 12.66 10.62
C SER A 201 11.56 11.87 11.35
N PHE A 202 10.93 10.89 10.70
CA PHE A 202 9.73 10.21 11.22
C PHE A 202 9.92 9.65 12.63
N SER A 203 11.03 8.95 12.89
CA SER A 203 11.32 8.40 14.21
C SER A 203 11.40 9.47 15.30
N LYS A 204 12.01 10.62 15.00
CA LYS A 204 12.11 11.76 15.94
C LYS A 204 10.75 12.43 16.14
N SER A 205 9.95 12.54 15.09
CA SER A 205 8.58 13.05 15.16
C SER A 205 7.70 12.16 16.03
N LEU A 206 7.80 10.83 15.87
CA LEU A 206 7.13 9.85 16.73
C LEU A 206 7.60 9.99 18.18
N GLU A 207 8.91 10.07 18.42
CA GLU A 207 9.48 10.24 19.75
C GLU A 207 8.96 11.51 20.44
N GLY A 208 9.05 12.67 19.79
CA GLY A 208 8.58 13.93 20.37
C GLY A 208 7.06 13.96 20.59
N ALA A 209 6.28 13.27 19.76
CA ALA A 209 4.83 13.20 19.91
C ALA A 209 4.35 12.19 20.97
N TYR A 210 5.12 11.13 21.22
CA TYR A 210 4.63 9.95 21.95
C TYR A 210 5.49 9.44 23.11
N SER A 211 6.77 9.83 23.24
CA SER A 211 7.69 9.24 24.22
C SER A 211 7.44 9.60 25.70
N GLU A 212 6.65 10.65 26.01
CA GLU A 212 6.59 11.20 27.38
C GLU A 212 5.34 10.88 28.23
N THR A 213 4.34 10.07 27.82
CA THR A 213 3.08 10.03 28.63
C THR A 213 2.28 8.74 28.82
N ASP A 214 2.61 7.57 28.27
CA ASP A 214 2.01 6.30 28.75
C ASP A 214 2.62 5.07 28.07
N PHE A 215 3.07 4.09 28.87
CA PHE A 215 3.68 2.84 28.38
C PHE A 215 2.69 1.96 27.58
N GLU A 216 1.38 2.20 27.70
CA GLU A 216 0.34 1.37 27.05
C GLU A 216 -0.12 1.89 25.67
N THR A 217 0.33 3.07 25.22
CA THR A 217 -0.21 3.71 23.99
C THR A 217 0.85 4.35 23.10
N ASP A 218 2.10 3.91 23.23
CA ASP A 218 3.22 4.54 22.56
C ASP A 218 3.43 4.01 21.13
N LEU A 219 2.96 4.77 20.13
CA LEU A 219 3.23 4.49 18.71
C LEU A 219 4.74 4.54 18.41
N TYR A 220 5.53 5.38 19.10
CA TYR A 220 6.98 5.38 18.94
C TYR A 220 7.55 4.02 19.36
N SER A 221 7.23 3.53 20.55
CA SER A 221 7.63 2.18 20.95
C SER A 221 7.11 1.12 19.99
N PHE A 222 5.85 1.18 19.56
CA PHE A 222 5.30 0.20 18.63
C PHE A 222 6.06 0.15 17.29
N PHE A 223 6.35 1.28 16.66
CA PHE A 223 7.04 1.32 15.37
C PHE A 223 8.56 1.11 15.50
N VAL A 224 9.18 1.63 16.56
CA VAL A 224 10.64 1.77 16.67
C VAL A 224 11.27 0.79 17.67
N LYS A 225 10.65 0.55 18.84
CA LYS A 225 11.29 -0.22 19.94
C LYS A 225 10.83 -1.67 20.04
N VAL A 226 9.55 -1.94 19.81
CA VAL A 226 8.95 -3.27 20.03
C VAL A 226 9.21 -4.16 18.82
N ASN A 227 10.03 -5.19 18.98
CA ASN A 227 10.00 -6.37 18.13
C ASN A 227 8.90 -7.28 18.69
N ASN A 228 7.71 -7.32 18.06
CA ASN A 228 6.69 -8.28 18.50
C ASN A 228 7.09 -9.65 17.94
N ASP A 229 7.41 -10.59 18.83
CA ASP A 229 7.73 -12.00 18.50
C ASP A 229 6.57 -12.78 17.87
N ILE A 230 5.37 -12.17 17.80
CA ILE A 230 4.21 -12.68 17.03
C ILE A 230 4.46 -12.55 15.52
N ILE A 231 5.38 -11.67 15.12
CA ILE A 231 5.86 -11.49 13.75
C ILE A 231 7.06 -12.40 13.62
N GLU A 232 7.01 -13.38 12.70
CA GLU A 232 8.03 -14.42 12.53
C GLU A 232 9.45 -13.92 12.89
N PRO A 233 10.15 -14.58 13.84
CA PRO A 233 11.47 -14.17 14.33
C PRO A 233 12.52 -14.03 13.22
N GLU A 234 12.23 -14.59 12.05
CA GLU A 234 13.07 -14.62 10.85
C GLU A 234 12.41 -13.89 9.67
N MET A 235 11.74 -12.76 9.88
CA MET A 235 11.43 -11.85 8.77
C MET A 235 12.75 -11.24 8.24
N GLN A 236 13.53 -12.06 7.55
CA GLN A 236 14.71 -11.68 6.80
C GLN A 236 14.22 -10.93 5.57
N TYR A 237 14.28 -9.60 5.63
CA TYR A 237 14.29 -8.76 4.44
C TYR A 237 15.61 -9.03 3.70
N SER A 238 15.74 -10.19 3.07
CA SER A 238 17.04 -10.63 2.54
C SER A 238 17.43 -9.87 1.27
N VAL A 239 16.48 -9.24 0.56
CA VAL A 239 16.73 -8.36 -0.59
C VAL A 239 15.54 -7.40 -0.76
N GLU A 240 15.77 -6.16 -1.22
CA GLU A 240 14.69 -5.32 -1.78
C GLU A 240 13.89 -6.16 -2.80
N LYS A 241 12.56 -6.24 -2.67
CA LYS A 241 11.74 -7.02 -3.60
C LYS A 241 12.01 -6.54 -5.02
N ASN A 242 12.58 -7.45 -5.81
CA ASN A 242 12.87 -7.24 -7.22
C ASN A 242 12.48 -8.47 -8.05
N ARG A 243 11.63 -9.34 -7.49
CA ARG A 243 11.10 -10.52 -8.17
C ARG A 243 9.77 -10.18 -8.82
N LEU A 244 9.60 -10.69 -10.04
CA LEU A 244 8.34 -10.68 -10.75
C LEU A 244 7.31 -11.55 -10.01
N LEU A 245 6.04 -11.32 -10.30
CA LEU A 245 5.00 -12.25 -9.92
C LEU A 245 5.24 -13.60 -10.60
N ASP A 246 4.73 -14.66 -9.98
CA ASP A 246 4.66 -15.98 -10.61
C ASP A 246 4.06 -15.87 -12.03
N MET A 247 4.63 -16.61 -12.99
CA MET A 247 4.25 -16.47 -14.40
C MET A 247 2.83 -16.95 -14.68
N GLN A 248 2.36 -17.97 -13.95
CA GLN A 248 0.98 -18.44 -14.07
C GLN A 248 0.01 -17.42 -13.46
N LEU A 249 0.31 -16.88 -12.28
CA LEU A 249 -0.46 -15.79 -11.70
C LEU A 249 -0.50 -14.60 -12.66
N ALA A 250 0.64 -14.15 -13.17
CA ALA A 250 0.71 -13.01 -14.07
C ALA A 250 -0.13 -13.23 -15.32
N ARG A 251 -0.09 -14.43 -15.90
CA ARG A 251 -0.94 -14.82 -17.03
C ARG A 251 -2.42 -14.70 -16.69
N GLU A 252 -2.84 -15.23 -15.55
CA GLU A 252 -4.23 -15.16 -15.10
C GLU A 252 -4.69 -13.71 -14.89
N LEU A 253 -3.83 -12.86 -14.31
CA LEU A 253 -4.12 -11.45 -14.10
C LEU A 253 -4.24 -10.70 -15.44
N PHE A 254 -3.28 -10.85 -16.36
CA PHE A 254 -3.36 -10.22 -17.69
C PHE A 254 -4.55 -10.71 -18.50
N LYS A 255 -4.92 -12.00 -18.40
CA LYS A 255 -6.14 -12.53 -19.03
C LYS A 255 -7.40 -11.92 -18.43
N ALA A 256 -7.42 -11.78 -17.11
CA ALA A 256 -8.58 -11.24 -16.40
C ALA A 256 -8.78 -9.75 -16.65
N ARG A 257 -7.71 -9.00 -16.94
CA ARG A 257 -7.74 -7.54 -17.16
C ARG A 257 -6.79 -7.12 -18.30
N PRO A 258 -7.11 -7.45 -19.57
CA PRO A 258 -6.25 -7.12 -20.71
C PRO A 258 -6.09 -5.61 -20.92
N GLU A 259 -7.04 -4.80 -20.43
CA GLU A 259 -6.98 -3.34 -20.50
C GLU A 259 -5.79 -2.74 -19.74
N LEU A 260 -5.18 -3.50 -18.81
CA LEU A 260 -3.98 -3.06 -18.10
C LEU A 260 -2.77 -2.86 -19.00
N LEU A 261 -2.67 -3.58 -20.13
CA LEU A 261 -1.60 -3.38 -21.11
C LEU A 261 -1.99 -2.33 -22.15
N GLN A 262 -3.28 -2.21 -22.47
CA GLN A 262 -3.80 -1.29 -23.48
C GLN A 262 -3.65 0.17 -23.07
N ASN A 263 -3.75 0.45 -21.76
CA ASN A 263 -3.69 1.80 -21.21
C ASN A 263 -2.26 2.29 -20.90
N LEU A 264 -1.23 1.47 -21.17
CA LEU A 264 0.17 1.83 -20.90
C LEU A 264 0.78 2.60 -22.05
N ASP A 265 1.71 3.50 -21.74
CA ASP A 265 2.56 4.08 -22.76
C ASP A 265 3.47 3.01 -23.40
N PRO A 266 4.04 3.24 -24.59
CA PRO A 266 4.84 2.24 -25.30
C PRO A 266 6.03 1.70 -24.49
N LYS A 267 6.68 2.52 -23.67
CA LYS A 267 7.85 2.10 -22.86
C LYS A 267 7.42 1.26 -21.66
N GLN A 268 6.34 1.65 -21.01
CA GLN A 268 5.74 0.88 -19.91
C GLN A 268 5.25 -0.49 -20.40
N ARG A 269 4.62 -0.50 -21.58
CA ARG A 269 4.14 -1.72 -22.20
C ARG A 269 5.29 -2.65 -22.58
N GLU A 270 6.30 -2.14 -23.29
CA GLU A 270 7.50 -2.91 -23.65
C GLU A 270 8.16 -3.51 -22.40
N TYR A 271 8.28 -2.73 -21.33
CA TYR A 271 8.84 -3.21 -20.06
C TYR A 271 8.08 -4.42 -19.51
N LEU A 272 6.75 -4.39 -19.46
CA LEU A 272 5.96 -5.52 -18.97
C LEU A 272 5.93 -6.70 -19.95
N GLU A 273 5.93 -6.45 -21.26
CA GLU A 273 5.99 -7.49 -22.29
C GLU A 273 7.30 -8.27 -22.22
N VAL A 274 8.42 -7.59 -21.96
CA VAL A 274 9.72 -8.22 -21.71
C VAL A 274 9.73 -8.97 -20.38
N ALA A 275 9.27 -8.33 -19.30
CA ALA A 275 9.29 -8.93 -17.96
C ALA A 275 8.42 -10.20 -17.88
N TYR A 276 7.23 -10.18 -18.50
CA TYR A 276 6.23 -11.24 -18.45
C TYR A 276 6.04 -11.96 -19.78
N HIS A 277 7.09 -12.04 -20.61
CA HIS A 277 7.04 -12.63 -21.94
C HIS A 277 6.39 -14.03 -21.94
N GLN A 278 6.79 -14.90 -21.00
CA GLN A 278 6.22 -16.25 -20.89
C GLN A 278 4.73 -16.22 -20.50
N ALA A 279 4.32 -15.32 -19.62
CA ALA A 279 2.93 -15.21 -19.21
C ALA A 279 2.03 -14.74 -20.36
N LEU A 280 2.53 -13.83 -21.19
CA LEU A 280 1.77 -13.17 -22.26
C LEU A 280 1.73 -13.95 -23.57
N PHE A 281 2.86 -14.54 -24.00
CA PHE A 281 3.00 -15.08 -25.35
C PHE A 281 3.12 -16.61 -25.39
N CYS A 282 3.69 -17.25 -24.37
CA CYS A 282 3.91 -18.71 -24.37
C CYS A 282 2.67 -19.49 -23.93
N GLY A 283 1.60 -19.48 -24.72
CA GLY A 283 0.37 -20.22 -24.41
C GLY A 283 -0.91 -19.69 -25.05
N GLY A 284 -0.80 -18.79 -26.04
CA GLY A 284 -1.94 -18.32 -26.83
C GLY A 284 -2.80 -17.24 -26.16
N LEU A 285 -2.29 -16.49 -25.17
CA LEU A 285 -3.06 -15.38 -24.58
C LEU A 285 -3.19 -14.19 -25.54
N PHE A 286 -2.12 -13.92 -26.30
CA PHE A 286 -2.08 -12.93 -27.37
C PHE A 286 -1.24 -13.51 -28.51
N GLY A 287 -1.84 -13.71 -29.69
CA GLY A 287 -1.03 -14.00 -30.89
C GLY A 287 -0.16 -12.79 -31.22
N GLU A 288 1.04 -13.01 -31.76
CA GLU A 288 1.98 -11.92 -32.14
C GLU A 288 1.35 -10.84 -33.05
N GLY A 289 0.20 -11.12 -33.68
CA GLY A 289 -0.57 -10.20 -34.53
C GLY A 289 -1.70 -9.41 -33.85
N GLU A 290 -2.27 -9.84 -32.72
CA GLU A 290 -3.46 -9.18 -32.13
C GLU A 290 -3.10 -7.92 -31.33
N LEU A 291 -1.85 -7.80 -30.88
CA LEU A 291 -1.39 -6.70 -30.04
C LEU A 291 -0.73 -5.55 -30.83
N ARG A 292 -0.42 -5.75 -32.12
CA ARG A 292 0.23 -4.77 -33.02
C ARG A 292 -0.77 -3.97 -33.88
N GLY A 293 -2.05 -4.35 -33.87
CA GLY A 293 -3.10 -3.61 -34.56
C GLY A 293 -3.62 -2.49 -33.68
N HIS A 294 -3.05 -1.29 -33.84
CA HIS A 294 -3.56 0.06 -33.50
C HIS A 294 -2.34 0.95 -33.17
N ALA A 295 -1.49 1.12 -34.18
CA ALA A 295 -0.62 2.28 -34.31
C ALA A 295 -1.39 3.38 -35.08
#